data_AF-A0A915ELR9-F1
#
_entry.id   AF-A0A915ELR9-F1
#
_cell.length_a   1.000
_cell.length_b   1.000
_cell.length_c   1.000
_cell.angle_alpha   90.00
_cell.angle_beta   90.00
_cell.angle_gamma   90.00
#
_symmetry.space_group_name_H-M   'P 1'
#
loop_
_entity.id
_entity.type
_entity.pdbx_description
1 polymer ?
#
loop_
_entity_poly.entity_id
_entity_poly.type
_entity_poly.pdbx_seq_one_letter_code
_entity_poly.pdbx_strand_id
1 'polypeptide(L)'
;MAKLPGSYVSLSDSKTEIVIPEWTAEEVKSIVETNRNMLGWALDFNQQADSHLVCEQNLEMGSFQTHIFSNHNTKRKITGATFIIFDGALKNSSEQFELRVVEDGLVVRMQPDTMAELIKALLAAENFTLQSANMHLEVAFQPSQQPFLQHAQGALRSPIDGHNLMGKYQYGLVLNRQFRSQNFVPTATEWALRLATVINMEQGKFPSVLQPKFFEVCEQIVVIVSHTIQPFIAVLVAAGQRRICLRVRVDDECAIYDSEQWSQLEDQHYYWTNSLDEQMIPFLYSICSWVPNGLHIELHLNIISTRPLPMELALGKDIGF
;
A
#
# COMPACT_ATOMS: atom_id res chain seq x y z
N MET A 1 -18.22 -3.68 -7.34
CA MET A 1 -17.79 -2.26 -7.38
C MET A 1 -16.29 -2.22 -7.53
N ALA A 2 -15.73 -1.26 -8.28
CA ALA A 2 -14.28 -1.08 -8.32
C ALA A 2 -13.75 -0.71 -6.92
N LYS A 3 -12.48 -0.97 -6.64
CA LYS A 3 -11.83 -0.52 -5.41
C LYS A 3 -10.84 0.57 -5.76
N LEU A 4 -10.86 1.66 -5.00
CA LEU A 4 -9.88 2.74 -5.14
C LEU A 4 -9.14 2.89 -3.81
N PRO A 5 -8.06 2.12 -3.60
CA PRO A 5 -7.41 2.02 -2.30
C PRO A 5 -6.90 3.38 -1.81
N GLY A 6 -7.04 3.64 -0.51
CA GLY A 6 -6.70 4.89 0.15
C GLY A 6 -7.64 6.05 -0.11
N SER A 7 -8.64 5.91 -1.00
CA SER A 7 -9.67 6.94 -1.17
C SER A 7 -10.69 6.90 -0.04
N TYR A 8 -11.17 8.05 0.39
CA TYR A 8 -12.16 8.14 1.47
C TYR A 8 -13.05 9.37 1.28
N VAL A 9 -14.13 9.46 2.07
CA VAL A 9 -15.00 10.62 2.09
C VAL A 9 -15.14 11.21 3.48
N SER A 10 -15.22 12.52 3.54
CA SER A 10 -15.56 13.31 4.72
C SER A 10 -16.88 14.05 4.44
N LEU A 11 -17.98 13.55 5.00
CA LEU A 11 -19.30 14.17 4.91
C LEU A 11 -19.55 15.07 6.13
N SER A 12 -19.93 16.32 5.89
CA SER A 12 -20.41 17.27 6.90
C SER A 12 -21.69 17.95 6.42
N ASP A 13 -22.33 18.75 7.28
CA ASP A 13 -23.63 19.34 6.98
C ASP A 13 -23.62 20.28 5.74
N SER A 14 -22.47 20.91 5.44
CA SER A 14 -22.34 21.87 4.34
C SER A 14 -21.19 21.57 3.36
N LYS A 15 -20.38 20.53 3.62
CA LYS A 15 -19.26 20.13 2.77
C LYS A 15 -19.17 18.60 2.67
N THR A 16 -19.02 18.10 1.44
CA THR A 16 -18.59 16.73 1.17
C THR A 16 -17.25 16.77 0.45
N GLU A 17 -16.25 16.12 1.02
CA GLU A 17 -14.91 16.03 0.43
C GLU A 17 -14.58 14.56 0.15
N ILE A 18 -14.36 14.22 -1.12
CA ILE A 18 -13.82 12.93 -1.56
C ILE A 18 -12.33 13.12 -1.77
N VAL A 19 -11.52 12.34 -1.07
CA VAL A 19 -10.06 12.34 -1.22
C VAL A 19 -9.65 11.13 -2.06
N ILE A 20 -8.85 11.37 -3.09
CA ILE A 20 -8.31 10.35 -3.99
C ILE A 20 -6.78 10.40 -3.92
N PRO A 21 -6.08 9.30 -3.61
CA PRO A 21 -4.63 9.31 -3.64
C PRO A 21 -4.09 9.38 -5.08
N GLU A 22 -3.12 10.27 -5.35
CA GLU A 22 -2.55 10.48 -6.68
C GLU A 22 -2.02 9.19 -7.35
N TRP A 23 -1.46 8.27 -6.56
CA TRP A 23 -0.92 6.99 -7.05
C TRP A 23 -1.98 6.00 -7.56
N THR A 24 -3.26 6.36 -7.45
CA THR A 24 -4.40 5.59 -7.99
C THR A 24 -4.88 6.07 -9.36
N ALA A 25 -4.14 6.97 -10.02
CA ALA A 25 -4.55 7.55 -11.31
C ALA A 25 -4.92 6.51 -12.38
N GLU A 26 -4.19 5.39 -12.46
CA GLU A 26 -4.50 4.30 -13.39
C GLU A 26 -5.80 3.58 -13.02
N GLU A 27 -6.06 3.33 -11.74
CA GLU A 27 -7.33 2.79 -11.25
C GLU A 27 -8.50 3.75 -11.54
N VAL A 28 -8.31 5.07 -11.33
CA VAL A 28 -9.30 6.11 -11.68
C VAL A 28 -9.60 6.07 -13.17
N LYS A 29 -8.58 6.04 -14.02
CA LYS A 29 -8.74 5.96 -15.47
C LYS A 29 -9.53 4.72 -15.88
N SER A 30 -9.22 3.55 -15.30
CA SER A 30 -9.96 2.31 -15.55
C SER A 30 -11.44 2.41 -15.14
N ILE A 31 -11.74 3.05 -14.00
CA ILE A 31 -13.12 3.31 -13.56
C ILE A 31 -13.86 4.20 -14.58
N VAL A 32 -13.22 5.28 -15.04
CA VAL A 32 -13.78 6.21 -16.02
C VAL A 32 -14.04 5.54 -17.38
N GLU A 33 -13.11 4.72 -17.85
CA GLU A 33 -13.23 4.02 -19.12
C GLU A 33 -14.30 2.92 -19.10
N THR A 34 -14.62 2.38 -17.92
CA THR A 34 -15.66 1.35 -17.76
C THR A 34 -17.06 1.91 -18.04
N ASN A 35 -17.41 3.07 -17.48
CA ASN A 35 -18.69 3.72 -17.74
C ASN A 35 -18.64 5.23 -17.45
N ARG A 36 -18.55 6.05 -18.49
CA ARG A 36 -18.50 7.51 -18.37
C ARG A 36 -19.80 8.15 -17.87
N ASN A 37 -20.93 7.45 -17.92
CA ASN A 37 -22.21 8.01 -17.45
C ASN A 37 -22.46 7.71 -15.97
N MET A 38 -21.76 6.72 -15.41
CA MET A 38 -21.91 6.30 -14.02
C MET A 38 -20.58 5.76 -13.48
N LEU A 39 -19.93 6.53 -12.63
CA LEU A 39 -18.68 6.15 -11.97
C LEU A 39 -18.99 5.66 -10.57
N GLY A 40 -18.33 4.60 -10.11
CA GLY A 40 -18.53 4.15 -8.74
C GLY A 40 -17.41 3.24 -8.23
N TRP A 41 -16.97 3.52 -7.01
CA TRP A 41 -15.95 2.74 -6.33
C TRP A 41 -16.21 2.64 -4.82
N ALA A 42 -15.64 1.60 -4.22
CA ALA A 42 -15.58 1.44 -2.78
C ALA A 42 -14.49 2.35 -2.18
N LEU A 43 -14.81 2.93 -1.03
CA LEU A 43 -13.95 3.81 -0.24
C LEU A 43 -13.30 3.02 0.91
N ASP A 44 -12.11 3.43 1.29
CA ASP A 44 -11.45 2.99 2.51
C ASP A 44 -11.98 3.75 3.74
N PHE A 45 -11.70 3.19 4.91
CA PHE A 45 -12.13 3.75 6.19
C PHE A 45 -11.51 5.13 6.45
N ASN A 46 -12.34 6.12 6.78
CA ASN A 46 -11.88 7.46 7.12
C ASN A 46 -11.52 7.53 8.61
N GLN A 47 -10.24 7.35 8.94
CA GLN A 47 -9.77 7.42 10.33
C GLN A 47 -9.99 8.78 11.01
N GLN A 48 -10.19 9.85 10.24
CA GLN A 48 -10.42 11.20 10.77
C GLN A 48 -11.90 11.47 11.06
N ALA A 49 -12.80 10.63 10.55
CA ALA A 49 -14.23 10.77 10.79
C ALA A 49 -14.59 10.33 12.22
N ASP A 50 -15.41 11.14 12.89
CA ASP A 50 -15.94 10.83 14.23
C ASP A 50 -17.11 9.84 14.20
N SER A 51 -17.62 9.58 13.00
CA SER A 51 -18.76 8.71 12.73
C SER A 51 -18.69 8.10 11.33
N HIS A 52 -19.40 7.02 11.08
CA HIS A 52 -19.48 6.36 9.78
C HIS A 52 -20.92 5.92 9.49
N LEU A 53 -21.31 5.97 8.21
CA LEU A 53 -22.54 5.35 7.75
C LEU A 53 -22.42 3.83 7.84
N VAL A 54 -23.50 3.18 8.26
CA VAL A 54 -23.61 1.72 8.37
C VAL A 54 -24.96 1.31 7.80
N CYS A 55 -24.96 0.26 6.99
CA CYS A 55 -26.17 -0.36 6.47
C CYS A 55 -26.58 -1.51 7.40
N GLU A 56 -27.73 -1.39 8.05
CA GLU A 56 -28.30 -2.45 8.88
C GLU A 56 -29.40 -3.17 8.11
N GLN A 57 -29.29 -4.50 8.03
CA GLN A 57 -30.33 -5.34 7.47
C GLN A 57 -31.36 -5.70 8.55
N ASN A 58 -32.62 -5.34 8.33
CA ASN A 58 -33.72 -5.85 9.12
C ASN A 58 -33.96 -7.32 8.76
N LEU A 59 -33.60 -8.24 9.66
CA LEU A 59 -33.68 -9.68 9.42
C LEU A 59 -35.12 -10.20 9.23
N GLU A 60 -36.12 -9.50 9.75
CA GLU A 60 -37.53 -9.93 9.67
C GLU A 60 -38.18 -9.47 8.36
N MET A 61 -37.91 -8.25 7.93
CA MET A 61 -38.51 -7.65 6.72
C MET A 61 -37.62 -7.76 5.48
N GLY A 62 -36.35 -8.15 5.63
CA GLY A 62 -35.36 -8.20 4.55
C GLY A 62 -34.99 -6.82 3.97
N SER A 63 -35.40 -5.73 4.62
CA SER A 63 -35.12 -4.36 4.20
C SER A 63 -33.82 -3.83 4.79
N PHE A 64 -33.24 -2.81 4.16
CA PHE A 64 -31.99 -2.18 4.57
C PHE A 64 -32.25 -0.75 5.08
N GLN A 65 -31.56 -0.36 6.15
CA GLN A 65 -31.66 0.96 6.76
C GLN A 65 -30.28 1.56 6.97
N THR A 66 -30.16 2.86 6.72
CA THR A 66 -28.95 3.62 7.00
C THR A 66 -28.92 4.05 8.46
N HIS A 67 -27.87 3.67 9.16
CA HIS A 67 -27.53 4.12 10.51
C HIS A 67 -26.22 4.90 10.51
N ILE A 68 -25.99 5.67 11.56
CA ILE A 68 -24.71 6.33 11.81
C ILE A 68 -24.10 5.69 13.05
N PHE A 69 -22.96 5.03 12.87
CA PHE A 69 -22.14 4.56 13.96
C PHE A 69 -21.18 5.67 14.38
N SER A 70 -21.11 6.01 15.67
CA SER A 70 -20.26 7.09 16.16
C SER A 70 -19.53 6.68 17.43
N ASN A 71 -18.31 7.20 17.61
CA ASN A 71 -17.64 7.09 18.91
C ASN A 71 -18.36 8.02 19.90
N HIS A 72 -18.80 7.47 21.03
CA HIS A 72 -19.66 8.13 22.00
C HIS A 72 -19.29 9.60 22.35
N ASN A 73 -20.30 10.46 22.49
CA ASN A 73 -20.30 11.77 23.15
C ASN A 73 -19.68 13.00 22.45
N THR A 74 -19.35 12.96 21.16
CA THR A 74 -18.94 14.17 20.41
C THR A 74 -20.06 14.67 19.49
N LYS A 75 -20.19 16.00 19.36
CA LYS A 75 -21.07 16.59 18.35
C LYS A 75 -20.49 16.22 16.99
N ARG A 76 -21.23 15.42 16.21
CA ARG A 76 -20.86 14.94 14.87
C ARG A 76 -20.36 16.08 14.00
N LYS A 77 -19.17 15.93 13.42
CA LYS A 77 -18.58 16.88 12.47
C LYS A 77 -18.31 16.24 11.13
N ILE A 78 -17.73 15.04 11.13
CA ILE A 78 -17.29 14.34 9.92
C ILE A 78 -17.78 12.90 9.96
N THR A 79 -18.55 12.52 8.95
CA THR A 79 -19.06 11.17 8.76
C THR A 79 -18.40 10.52 7.54
N GLY A 80 -17.83 9.32 7.71
CA GLY A 80 -17.31 8.51 6.62
C GLY A 80 -18.41 7.66 5.95
N ALA A 81 -18.13 7.17 4.75
CA ALA A 81 -19.01 6.29 3.97
C ALA A 81 -18.20 5.15 3.31
N THR A 82 -18.86 4.11 2.84
CA THR A 82 -18.24 2.88 2.30
C THR A 82 -18.07 2.90 0.79
N PHE A 83 -18.86 3.70 0.07
CA PHE A 83 -18.78 3.85 -1.38
C PHE A 83 -19.27 5.21 -1.85
N ILE A 84 -18.88 5.56 -3.08
CA ILE A 84 -19.37 6.74 -3.80
C ILE A 84 -19.78 6.35 -5.22
N ILE A 85 -20.89 6.93 -5.69
CA ILE A 85 -21.36 6.83 -7.07
C ILE A 85 -21.57 8.24 -7.62
N PHE A 86 -21.02 8.53 -8.79
CA PHE A 86 -21.34 9.72 -9.58
C PHE A 86 -22.24 9.31 -10.76
N ASP A 87 -23.41 9.93 -10.86
CA ASP A 87 -24.44 9.60 -11.86
C ASP A 87 -24.76 10.83 -12.73
N GLY A 88 -24.43 10.78 -14.02
CA GLY A 88 -24.63 11.89 -14.97
C GLY A 88 -26.07 12.10 -15.44
N ALA A 89 -27.07 11.63 -14.69
CA ALA A 89 -28.47 11.60 -15.09
C ALA A 89 -29.34 12.72 -14.49
N LEU A 90 -28.77 13.81 -13.94
CA LEU A 90 -29.57 14.93 -13.44
C LEU A 90 -30.21 15.69 -14.61
N LYS A 91 -31.53 15.66 -14.72
CA LYS A 91 -32.30 16.38 -15.74
C LYS A 91 -33.19 17.43 -15.08
N ASN A 92 -33.32 18.59 -15.72
CA ASN A 92 -34.29 19.63 -15.36
C ASN A 92 -34.20 20.12 -13.90
N SER A 93 -32.98 20.21 -13.35
CA SER A 93 -32.73 20.79 -12.03
C SER A 93 -32.11 22.18 -12.19
N SER A 94 -32.46 23.11 -11.31
CA SER A 94 -31.75 24.39 -11.16
C SER A 94 -30.38 24.22 -10.51
N GLU A 95 -30.16 23.12 -9.79
CA GLU A 95 -28.89 22.79 -9.16
C GLU A 95 -28.02 21.94 -10.09
N GLN A 96 -26.70 22.11 -9.99
CA GLN A 96 -25.71 21.38 -10.79
C GLN A 96 -25.58 19.92 -10.35
N PHE A 97 -25.83 19.63 -9.07
CA PHE A 97 -25.75 18.29 -8.50
C PHE A 97 -26.75 18.10 -7.34
N GLU A 98 -27.08 16.85 -7.06
CA GLU A 98 -27.83 16.39 -5.89
C GLU A 98 -27.03 15.27 -5.21
N LEU A 99 -26.82 15.37 -3.89
CA LEU A 99 -26.14 14.35 -3.10
C LEU A 99 -27.15 13.61 -2.22
N ARG A 100 -27.11 12.28 -2.25
CA ARG A 100 -27.95 11.41 -1.43
C ARG A 100 -27.12 10.36 -0.71
N VAL A 101 -27.52 10.05 0.52
CA VAL A 101 -27.05 8.88 1.25
C VAL A 101 -27.90 7.69 0.81
N VAL A 102 -27.25 6.59 0.44
CA VAL A 102 -27.90 5.33 0.07
C VAL A 102 -27.19 4.22 0.84
N GLU A 103 -27.91 3.57 1.76
CA GLU A 103 -27.33 2.55 2.64
C GLU A 103 -26.13 3.11 3.42
N ASP A 104 -24.93 2.60 3.21
CA ASP A 104 -23.70 3.10 3.83
C ASP A 104 -22.81 3.93 2.89
N GLY A 105 -23.31 4.25 1.69
CA GLY A 105 -22.59 5.02 0.68
C GLY A 105 -23.29 6.30 0.25
N LEU A 106 -22.67 6.95 -0.72
CA LEU A 106 -23.10 8.22 -1.28
C LEU A 106 -23.38 8.10 -2.78
N VAL A 107 -24.43 8.77 -3.23
CA VAL A 107 -24.76 8.94 -4.65
C VAL A 107 -24.83 10.43 -4.95
N VAL A 108 -23.95 10.90 -5.82
CA VAL A 108 -23.92 12.26 -6.34
C VAL A 108 -24.43 12.23 -7.77
N ARG A 109 -25.65 12.71 -7.96
CA ARG A 109 -26.24 12.85 -9.29
C ARG A 109 -25.97 14.25 -9.82
N MET A 110 -25.45 14.39 -11.03
CA MET A 110 -25.11 15.68 -11.62
C MET A 110 -25.55 15.80 -13.07
N GLN A 111 -25.55 17.03 -13.57
CA GLN A 111 -25.89 17.30 -14.97
C GLN A 111 -24.85 16.65 -15.91
N PRO A 112 -25.25 16.23 -17.13
CA PRO A 112 -24.32 15.60 -18.08
C PRO A 112 -23.05 16.42 -18.36
N ASP A 113 -23.17 17.74 -18.47
CA ASP A 113 -22.04 18.63 -18.73
C ASP A 113 -21.08 18.70 -17.53
N THR A 114 -21.63 18.80 -16.32
CA THR A 114 -20.86 18.74 -15.07
C THR A 114 -20.17 17.39 -14.88
N MET A 115 -20.82 16.29 -15.29
CA MET A 115 -20.22 14.96 -15.29
C MET A 115 -19.02 14.89 -16.25
N ALA A 116 -19.12 15.52 -17.43
CA ALA A 116 -18.01 15.60 -18.37
C ALA A 116 -16.82 16.40 -17.83
N GLU A 117 -17.07 17.47 -17.07
CA GLU A 117 -16.03 18.25 -16.37
C GLU A 117 -15.35 17.42 -15.27
N LEU A 118 -16.13 16.72 -14.44
CA LEU A 118 -15.58 15.81 -13.43
C LEU A 118 -14.68 14.75 -14.08
N ILE A 119 -15.13 14.12 -15.17
CA ILE A 119 -14.35 13.11 -15.89
C ILE A 119 -13.04 13.69 -16.40
N LYS A 120 -13.06 14.91 -16.93
CA LYS A 120 -11.86 15.59 -17.41
C LYS A 120 -10.87 15.80 -16.26
N ALA A 121 -11.34 16.28 -15.11
CA ALA A 121 -10.52 16.49 -13.93
C ALA A 121 -9.94 15.16 -13.39
N LEU A 122 -10.77 14.11 -13.28
CA LEU A 122 -10.34 12.78 -12.84
C LEU A 122 -9.25 12.18 -13.73
N LEU A 123 -9.38 12.30 -15.05
CA LEU A 123 -8.37 11.80 -16.01
C LEU A 123 -7.08 12.63 -16.00
N ALA A 124 -7.15 13.88 -15.58
CA ALA A 124 -6.00 14.77 -15.42
C ALA A 124 -5.36 14.69 -14.02
N ALA A 125 -5.94 13.91 -13.09
CA ALA A 125 -5.60 13.92 -11.67
C ALA A 125 -5.67 15.34 -11.03
N GLU A 126 -6.65 16.14 -11.47
CA GLU A 126 -6.88 17.50 -11.00
C GLU A 126 -8.06 17.56 -10.01
N ASN A 127 -8.02 18.54 -9.10
CA ASN A 127 -9.10 18.78 -8.16
C ASN A 127 -10.35 19.30 -8.87
N PHE A 128 -11.51 18.89 -8.39
CA PHE A 128 -12.81 19.31 -8.90
C PHE A 128 -13.71 19.80 -7.76
N THR A 129 -14.39 20.92 -7.96
CA THR A 129 -15.26 21.52 -6.94
C THR A 129 -16.57 21.97 -7.54
N LEU A 130 -17.66 21.81 -6.78
CA LEU A 130 -18.97 22.35 -7.08
C LEU A 130 -19.56 23.00 -5.84
N GLN A 131 -20.31 24.07 -6.05
CA GLN A 131 -21.03 24.78 -4.99
C GLN A 131 -22.52 24.80 -5.32
N SER A 132 -23.34 24.21 -4.45
CA SER A 132 -24.79 24.42 -4.40
C SER A 132 -25.14 25.38 -3.27
N ALA A 133 -26.42 25.77 -3.15
CA ALA A 133 -26.90 26.66 -2.09
C ALA A 133 -26.56 26.16 -0.68
N ASN A 134 -26.60 24.83 -0.48
CA ASN A 134 -26.46 24.22 0.84
C ASN A 134 -25.27 23.26 0.97
N MET A 135 -24.52 23.00 -0.11
CA MET A 135 -23.48 21.97 -0.12
C MET A 135 -22.31 22.37 -1.01
N HIS A 136 -21.10 22.27 -0.48
CA HIS A 136 -19.85 22.31 -1.23
C HIS A 136 -19.37 20.88 -1.47
N LEU A 137 -19.23 20.47 -2.73
CA LEU A 137 -18.67 19.18 -3.12
C LEU A 137 -17.24 19.39 -3.61
N GLU A 138 -16.31 18.64 -3.06
CA GLU A 138 -14.90 18.65 -3.46
C GLU A 138 -14.43 17.22 -3.74
N VAL A 139 -13.77 17.03 -4.88
CA VAL A 139 -12.99 15.84 -5.20
C VAL A 139 -11.54 16.29 -5.29
N ALA A 140 -10.73 15.88 -4.32
CA ALA A 140 -9.35 16.32 -4.19
C ALA A 140 -8.38 15.16 -4.39
N PHE A 141 -7.43 15.34 -5.31
CA PHE A 141 -6.26 14.48 -5.39
C PHE A 141 -5.27 14.89 -4.32
N GLN A 142 -4.78 13.91 -3.55
CA GLN A 142 -3.81 14.15 -2.49
C GLN A 142 -2.54 13.31 -2.69
N PRO A 143 -1.35 13.89 -2.45
CA PRO A 143 -0.11 13.16 -2.47
C PRO A 143 -0.09 12.03 -1.43
N SER A 144 0.70 10.98 -1.70
CA SER A 144 0.83 9.79 -0.84
C SER A 144 1.28 10.10 0.60
N GLN A 145 1.87 11.27 0.84
CA GLN A 145 2.45 11.67 2.12
C GLN A 145 1.49 12.53 2.94
N GLN A 146 0.44 11.90 3.45
CA GLN A 146 -0.40 12.54 4.47
C GLN A 146 0.36 12.55 5.82
N PRO A 147 0.56 13.71 6.48
CA PRO A 147 1.26 13.78 7.77
C PRO A 147 0.60 12.94 8.88
N PHE A 148 -0.72 12.72 8.79
CA PHE A 148 -1.44 11.92 9.79
C PHE A 148 -1.22 10.41 9.62
N LEU A 149 -1.04 9.91 8.39
CA LEU A 149 -0.70 8.51 8.16
C LEU A 149 0.73 8.19 8.60
N GLN A 150 1.61 9.20 8.68
CA GLN A 150 2.95 9.00 9.23
C GLN A 150 2.88 8.55 10.70
N HIS A 151 1.98 9.10 11.50
CA HIS A 151 1.90 8.84 12.95
C HIS A 151 0.80 7.86 13.35
N ALA A 152 0.09 7.28 12.39
CA ALA A 152 -0.92 6.28 12.67
C ALA A 152 -0.28 5.03 13.32
N GLN A 153 -0.92 4.50 14.38
CA GLN A 153 -0.54 3.19 14.92
C GLN A 153 -0.67 2.15 13.80
N GLY A 154 0.41 1.40 13.54
CA GLY A 154 0.46 0.43 12.45
C GLY A 154 0.92 0.99 11.09
N ALA A 155 1.37 2.25 11.02
CA ALA A 155 2.00 2.79 9.81
C ALA A 155 3.20 1.93 9.40
N LEU A 156 3.21 1.46 8.15
CA LEU A 156 4.33 0.68 7.63
C LEU A 156 5.54 1.60 7.47
N ARG A 157 6.59 1.32 8.22
CA ARG A 157 7.84 2.09 8.22
C ARG A 157 9.01 1.21 7.85
N SER A 158 9.96 1.79 7.13
CA SER A 158 11.21 1.13 6.81
C SER A 158 11.98 0.85 8.10
N PRO A 159 12.48 -0.38 8.29
CA PRO A 159 13.35 -0.69 9.41
C PRO A 159 14.76 -0.12 9.25
N ILE A 160 15.12 0.40 8.07
CA ILE A 160 16.44 0.98 7.78
C ILE A 160 16.58 2.34 8.44
N ASP A 161 15.60 3.22 8.23
CA ASP A 161 15.67 4.65 8.59
C ASP A 161 14.34 5.21 9.11
N GLY A 162 13.31 4.39 9.28
CA GLY A 162 11.98 4.81 9.71
C GLY A 162 11.15 5.50 8.61
N HIS A 163 11.62 5.51 7.35
CA HIS A 163 10.91 6.11 6.23
C HIS A 163 9.49 5.55 6.09
N ASN A 164 8.52 6.40 5.77
CA ASN A 164 7.12 5.97 5.62
C ASN A 164 6.93 5.20 4.30
N LEU A 165 6.51 3.95 4.40
CA LEU A 165 6.26 3.06 3.25
C LEU A 165 4.78 2.97 2.89
N MET A 166 3.90 3.73 3.57
CA MET A 166 2.47 3.78 3.23
C MET A 166 2.26 4.30 1.81
N GLY A 167 1.36 3.63 1.07
CA GLY A 167 1.06 3.96 -0.33
C GLY A 167 2.12 3.51 -1.33
N LYS A 168 3.23 2.91 -0.88
CA LYS A 168 4.21 2.28 -1.78
C LYS A 168 3.69 0.92 -2.24
N TYR A 169 3.96 0.60 -3.50
CA TYR A 169 3.57 -0.69 -4.06
C TYR A 169 4.45 -1.82 -3.50
N GLN A 170 3.80 -2.84 -2.96
CA GLN A 170 4.44 -4.02 -2.40
C GLN A 170 4.20 -5.23 -3.30
N TYR A 171 5.26 -5.96 -3.59
CA TYR A 171 5.27 -7.17 -4.40
C TYR A 171 5.81 -8.33 -3.59
N GLY A 172 5.55 -9.56 -4.04
CA GLY A 172 6.07 -10.76 -3.38
C GLY A 172 5.18 -11.33 -2.28
N LEU A 173 4.07 -10.66 -1.93
CA LEU A 173 3.12 -11.11 -0.91
C LEU A 173 2.25 -12.32 -1.31
N VAL A 174 2.36 -12.78 -2.55
CA VAL A 174 1.64 -13.97 -3.02
C VAL A 174 2.31 -15.23 -2.46
N LEU A 175 1.56 -16.03 -1.72
CA LEU A 175 2.03 -17.24 -1.03
C LEU A 175 2.89 -18.15 -1.92
N ASN A 176 2.46 -18.40 -3.16
CA ASN A 176 3.20 -19.23 -4.12
C ASN A 176 4.60 -18.70 -4.43
N ARG A 177 4.75 -17.37 -4.45
CA ARG A 177 6.04 -16.72 -4.71
C ARG A 177 6.93 -16.77 -3.47
N GLN A 178 6.36 -16.52 -2.29
CA GLN A 178 7.08 -16.64 -1.02
C GLN A 178 7.65 -18.04 -0.81
N PHE A 179 6.94 -19.10 -1.21
CA PHE A 179 7.46 -20.46 -1.12
C PHE A 179 8.56 -20.79 -2.14
N ARG A 180 8.57 -20.12 -3.30
CA ARG A 180 9.58 -20.32 -4.35
C ARG A 180 10.90 -19.62 -4.05
N SER A 181 10.89 -18.49 -3.35
CA SER A 181 12.11 -17.80 -2.93
C SER A 181 12.68 -18.50 -1.69
N GLN A 182 13.48 -19.54 -1.91
CA GLN A 182 14.26 -20.23 -0.88
C GLN A 182 15.72 -20.22 -1.28
N ASN A 183 16.43 -19.17 -0.86
CA ASN A 183 17.84 -19.00 -1.12
C ASN A 183 18.63 -19.58 0.07
N PHE A 184 19.03 -20.85 -0.03
CA PHE A 184 19.76 -21.55 1.02
C PHE A 184 21.08 -20.84 1.35
N VAL A 185 21.40 -20.78 2.64
CA VAL A 185 22.69 -20.28 3.09
C VAL A 185 23.74 -21.38 2.81
N PRO A 186 24.82 -21.11 2.05
CA PRO A 186 25.79 -22.15 1.74
C PRO A 186 26.44 -22.68 3.02
N THR A 187 26.75 -23.98 3.07
CA THR A 187 27.27 -24.70 4.25
C THR A 187 26.39 -24.71 5.52
N ALA A 188 25.28 -23.95 5.55
CA ALA A 188 24.30 -23.91 6.64
C ALA A 188 22.87 -24.08 6.07
N THR A 189 22.65 -25.19 5.36
CA THR A 189 21.45 -25.44 4.55
C THR A 189 20.16 -25.61 5.36
N GLU A 190 20.27 -25.71 6.69
CA GLU A 190 19.13 -25.61 7.60
C GLU A 190 18.52 -24.20 7.69
N TRP A 191 19.20 -23.20 7.10
CA TRP A 191 18.74 -21.82 6.98
C TRP A 191 18.62 -21.41 5.52
N ALA A 192 17.63 -20.60 5.23
CA ALA A 192 17.46 -19.96 3.94
C ALA A 192 16.99 -18.52 4.11
N LEU A 193 17.30 -17.68 3.11
CA LEU A 193 16.72 -16.37 2.94
C LEU A 193 15.53 -16.46 1.99
N ARG A 194 14.42 -15.88 2.43
CA ARG A 194 13.22 -15.73 1.62
C ARG A 194 13.02 -14.27 1.28
N LEU A 195 12.88 -13.94 0.01
CA LEU A 195 12.39 -12.64 -0.42
C LEU A 195 10.91 -12.51 -0.05
N ALA A 196 10.63 -11.85 1.08
CA ALA A 196 9.28 -11.75 1.61
C ALA A 196 8.48 -10.66 0.89
N THR A 197 9.10 -9.49 0.73
CA THR A 197 8.48 -8.33 0.08
C THR A 197 9.51 -7.53 -0.71
N VAL A 198 9.10 -7.04 -1.88
CA VAL A 198 9.80 -6.00 -2.64
C VAL A 198 8.90 -4.77 -2.65
N ILE A 199 9.43 -3.63 -2.20
CA ILE A 199 8.70 -2.37 -2.13
C ILE A 199 9.25 -1.45 -3.20
N ASN A 200 8.41 -0.97 -4.11
CA ASN A 200 8.80 0.08 -5.04
C ASN A 200 8.89 1.40 -4.27
N MET A 201 10.07 1.99 -4.20
CA MET A 201 10.28 3.27 -3.53
C MET A 201 9.84 4.44 -4.41
N GLU A 202 9.61 4.22 -5.70
CA GLU A 202 8.99 5.20 -6.61
C GLU A 202 7.46 5.21 -6.49
N GLN A 203 6.83 6.20 -7.13
CA GLN A 203 5.37 6.25 -7.24
C GLN A 203 4.87 5.25 -8.29
N GLY A 204 3.70 4.67 -8.05
CA GLY A 204 3.07 3.77 -9.01
C GLY A 204 3.65 2.35 -9.02
N LYS A 205 3.07 1.52 -9.89
CA LYS A 205 3.52 0.15 -10.10
C LYS A 205 4.78 0.15 -10.94
N PHE A 206 5.63 -0.86 -10.76
CA PHE A 206 6.62 -1.21 -11.79
C PHE A 206 5.94 -1.39 -13.14
N PRO A 207 6.54 -0.86 -14.23
CA PRO A 207 6.04 -1.12 -15.58
C PRO A 207 5.92 -2.62 -15.84
N SER A 208 4.75 -3.09 -16.27
CA SER A 208 4.46 -4.53 -16.42
C SER A 208 5.50 -5.28 -17.27
N VAL A 209 6.05 -4.61 -18.28
CA VAL A 209 7.10 -5.17 -19.17
C VAL A 209 8.43 -5.40 -18.44
N LEU A 210 8.76 -4.58 -17.43
CA LEU A 210 10.01 -4.64 -16.69
C LEU A 210 9.93 -5.52 -15.44
N GLN A 211 8.71 -5.81 -14.94
CA GLN A 211 8.50 -6.58 -13.71
C GLN A 211 9.28 -7.91 -13.64
N PRO A 212 9.27 -8.79 -14.67
CA PRO A 212 10.02 -10.06 -14.60
C PRO A 212 11.51 -9.84 -14.36
N LYS A 213 12.11 -8.87 -15.05
CA LYS A 213 13.53 -8.54 -14.95
C LYS A 213 13.88 -7.91 -13.60
N PHE A 214 13.05 -7.01 -13.09
CA PHE A 214 13.25 -6.43 -11.76
C PHE A 214 13.22 -7.50 -10.68
N PHE A 215 12.33 -8.48 -10.79
CA PHE A 215 12.27 -9.57 -9.84
C PHE A 215 13.43 -10.56 -9.96
N GLU A 216 13.96 -10.79 -11.16
CA GLU A 216 15.20 -11.54 -11.33
C GLU A 216 16.38 -10.85 -10.64
N VAL A 217 16.52 -9.53 -10.80
CA VAL A 217 17.53 -8.74 -10.07
C VAL A 217 17.34 -8.86 -8.56
N CYS A 218 16.11 -8.77 -8.06
CA CYS A 218 15.83 -8.93 -6.62
C CYS A 218 16.28 -10.30 -6.10
N GLU A 219 16.01 -11.39 -6.84
CA GLU A 219 16.46 -12.74 -6.43
C GLU A 219 17.99 -12.86 -6.50
N GLN A 220 18.65 -12.27 -7.49
CA GLN A 220 20.13 -12.24 -7.55
C GLN A 220 20.73 -11.49 -6.35
N ILE A 221 20.10 -10.39 -5.92
CA ILE A 221 20.48 -9.69 -4.68
C ILE A 221 20.34 -10.64 -3.48
N VAL A 222 19.24 -11.39 -3.38
CA VAL A 222 19.04 -12.35 -2.27
C VAL A 222 20.10 -13.45 -2.29
N VAL A 223 20.51 -13.93 -3.46
CA VAL A 223 21.61 -14.89 -3.60
C VAL A 223 22.92 -14.31 -3.10
N ILE A 224 23.28 -13.07 -3.47
CA ILE A 224 24.49 -12.42 -2.95
C ILE A 224 24.45 -12.34 -1.43
N VAL A 225 23.31 -11.90 -0.87
CA VAL A 225 23.12 -11.77 0.58
C VAL A 225 23.19 -13.13 1.28
N SER A 226 22.64 -14.20 0.69
CA SER A 226 22.68 -15.54 1.30
C SER A 226 24.09 -16.10 1.39
N HIS A 227 24.98 -15.73 0.46
CA HIS A 227 26.39 -16.11 0.49
C HIS A 227 27.18 -15.28 1.51
N THR A 228 26.98 -13.96 1.54
CA THR A 228 27.77 -13.07 2.41
C THR A 228 27.37 -13.18 3.88
N ILE A 229 26.12 -13.53 4.17
CA ILE A 229 25.65 -13.68 5.55
C ILE A 229 26.01 -15.02 6.19
N GLN A 230 26.48 -15.99 5.39
CA GLN A 230 26.83 -17.34 5.84
C GLN A 230 27.66 -17.38 7.13
N PRO A 231 28.74 -16.59 7.30
CA PRO A 231 29.56 -16.64 8.52
C PRO A 231 28.80 -16.18 9.78
N PHE A 232 27.73 -15.42 9.61
CA PHE A 232 26.99 -14.75 10.69
C PHE A 232 25.65 -15.40 11.01
N ILE A 233 25.18 -16.36 10.18
CA ILE A 233 23.82 -16.91 10.27
C ILE A 233 23.49 -17.48 11.66
N ALA A 234 24.44 -18.18 12.29
CA ALA A 234 24.24 -18.76 13.61
C ALA A 234 24.05 -17.69 14.70
N VAL A 235 24.85 -16.61 14.66
CA VAL A 235 24.78 -15.53 15.66
C VAL A 235 23.53 -14.69 15.48
N LEU A 236 23.13 -14.43 14.22
CA LEU A 236 21.90 -13.72 13.88
C LEU A 236 20.68 -14.45 14.44
N VAL A 237 20.58 -15.76 14.16
CA VAL A 237 19.49 -16.59 14.66
C VAL A 237 19.47 -16.63 16.19
N ALA A 238 20.63 -16.78 16.83
CA ALA A 238 20.76 -16.82 18.29
C ALA A 238 20.34 -15.50 18.95
N ALA A 239 20.66 -14.35 18.33
CA ALA A 239 20.24 -13.02 18.77
C ALA A 239 18.79 -12.69 18.41
N GLY A 240 18.07 -13.58 17.72
CA GLY A 240 16.69 -13.33 17.28
C GLY A 240 16.58 -12.36 16.09
N GLN A 241 17.70 -12.01 15.43
CA GLN A 241 17.66 -11.28 14.16
C GLN A 241 17.12 -12.24 13.08
N ARG A 242 15.86 -12.04 12.69
CA ARG A 242 15.15 -12.90 11.71
C ARG A 242 14.84 -12.22 10.39
N ARG A 243 15.18 -10.94 10.26
CA ARG A 243 15.01 -10.18 9.03
C ARG A 243 16.31 -9.52 8.61
N ILE A 244 16.44 -9.30 7.31
CA ILE A 244 17.48 -8.47 6.71
C ILE A 244 16.75 -7.56 5.72
N CYS A 245 16.96 -6.26 5.85
CA CYS A 245 16.37 -5.28 4.94
C CYS A 245 17.46 -4.54 4.20
N LEU A 246 17.27 -4.38 2.90
CA LEU A 246 18.16 -3.66 2.00
C LEU A 246 17.35 -2.68 1.17
N ARG A 247 17.78 -1.43 1.07
CA ARG A 247 17.27 -0.48 0.09
C ARG A 247 18.30 -0.29 -0.99
N VAL A 248 17.93 -0.55 -2.24
CA VAL A 248 18.81 -0.46 -3.40
C VAL A 248 18.33 0.67 -4.28
N ARG A 249 19.27 1.52 -4.70
CA ARG A 249 19.04 2.57 -5.69
C ARG A 249 20.08 2.45 -6.79
N VAL A 250 19.59 2.21 -8.00
CA VAL A 250 20.37 2.15 -9.23
C VAL A 250 19.75 3.11 -10.22
N ASP A 251 20.51 4.09 -10.69
CA ASP A 251 20.17 4.99 -11.79
C ASP A 251 21.44 5.25 -12.63
N ASP A 252 21.40 6.23 -13.52
CA ASP A 252 22.52 6.63 -14.37
C ASP A 252 23.66 7.31 -13.61
N GLU A 253 23.38 7.83 -12.41
CA GLU A 253 24.33 8.57 -11.57
C GLU A 253 24.78 7.78 -10.34
N CYS A 254 23.99 6.78 -9.93
CA CYS A 254 24.09 6.15 -8.61
C CYS A 254 23.88 4.64 -8.68
N ALA A 255 24.69 3.89 -7.93
CA ALA A 255 24.55 2.44 -7.74
C ALA A 255 24.89 2.10 -6.30
N ILE A 256 23.93 2.30 -5.40
CA ILE A 256 24.14 2.20 -3.94
C ILE A 256 23.12 1.28 -3.29
N TYR A 257 23.44 0.86 -2.08
CA TYR A 257 22.50 0.22 -1.19
C TYR A 257 22.68 0.71 0.25
N ASP A 258 21.58 0.69 1.00
CA ASP A 258 21.54 0.84 2.45
C ASP A 258 21.04 -0.46 3.08
N SER A 259 21.45 -0.76 4.31
CA SER A 259 20.99 -1.92 5.06
C SER A 259 20.43 -1.54 6.44
N GLU A 260 19.51 -2.36 6.94
CA GLU A 260 19.03 -2.25 8.32
C GLU A 260 20.18 -2.52 9.31
N GLN A 261 20.32 -1.63 10.29
CA GLN A 261 21.30 -1.76 11.38
C GLN A 261 20.93 -2.90 12.33
N TRP A 262 21.92 -3.65 12.80
CA TRP A 262 21.71 -4.72 13.78
C TRP A 262 22.09 -4.23 15.18
N SER A 263 21.14 -3.65 15.92
CA SER A 263 21.40 -2.95 17.20
C SER A 263 22.08 -3.79 18.30
N GLN A 264 22.06 -5.12 18.20
CA GLN A 264 22.74 -6.03 19.15
C GLN A 264 23.96 -6.73 18.55
N LEU A 265 24.27 -6.47 17.28
CA LEU A 265 25.29 -7.16 16.48
C LEU A 265 26.02 -6.16 15.56
N GLU A 266 26.37 -4.98 16.07
CA GLU A 266 26.96 -3.88 15.29
C GLU A 266 28.28 -4.28 14.62
N ASP A 267 29.16 -5.00 15.35
CA ASP A 267 30.42 -5.50 14.79
C ASP A 267 30.17 -6.47 13.64
N GLN A 268 29.25 -7.41 13.80
CA GLN A 268 28.92 -8.39 12.76
C GLN A 268 28.25 -7.73 11.56
N HIS A 269 27.43 -6.71 11.79
CA HIS A 269 26.85 -5.88 10.74
C HIS A 269 27.95 -5.20 9.93
N TYR A 270 28.91 -4.55 10.60
CA TYR A 270 30.05 -3.91 9.96
C TYR A 270 30.90 -4.89 9.12
N TYR A 271 31.24 -6.06 9.65
CA TYR A 271 31.98 -7.06 8.89
C TYR A 271 31.18 -7.60 7.71
N TRP A 272 29.88 -7.84 7.89
CA TRP A 272 29.00 -8.32 6.83
C TRP A 272 28.86 -7.29 5.72
N THR A 273 28.65 -6.01 6.01
CA THR A 273 28.54 -4.96 4.98
C THR A 273 29.82 -4.81 4.17
N ASN A 274 31.00 -4.92 4.82
CA ASN A 274 32.28 -4.92 4.09
C ASN A 274 32.39 -6.11 3.12
N SER A 275 32.01 -7.32 3.54
CA SER A 275 31.97 -8.49 2.65
C SER A 275 30.88 -8.40 1.59
N LEU A 276 29.76 -7.72 1.90
CA LEU A 276 28.68 -7.49 0.97
C LEU A 276 29.10 -6.52 -0.13
N ASP A 277 29.84 -5.45 0.19
CA ASP A 277 30.33 -4.46 -0.77
C ASP A 277 31.13 -5.08 -1.91
N GLU A 278 31.99 -6.05 -1.59
CA GLU A 278 32.84 -6.74 -2.57
C GLU A 278 32.04 -7.43 -3.70
N GLN A 279 30.80 -7.81 -3.44
CA GLN A 279 29.93 -8.50 -4.41
C GLN A 279 28.76 -7.62 -4.87
N MET A 280 28.15 -6.87 -3.96
CA MET A 280 26.96 -6.05 -4.22
C MET A 280 27.29 -4.87 -5.11
N ILE A 281 28.34 -4.11 -4.82
CA ILE A 281 28.66 -2.89 -5.57
C ILE A 281 28.95 -3.21 -7.05
N PRO A 282 29.84 -4.18 -7.40
CA PRO A 282 30.04 -4.56 -8.80
C PRO A 282 28.77 -5.06 -9.48
N PHE A 283 27.93 -5.79 -8.74
CA PHE A 283 26.66 -6.28 -9.25
C PHE A 283 25.71 -5.12 -9.59
N LEU A 284 25.55 -4.14 -8.70
CA LEU A 284 24.71 -2.97 -8.93
C LEU A 284 25.19 -2.16 -10.15
N TYR A 285 26.50 -1.95 -10.30
CA TYR A 285 27.03 -1.30 -11.50
C TYR A 285 26.79 -2.09 -12.79
N SER A 286 26.81 -3.43 -12.73
CA SER A 286 26.55 -4.27 -13.91
C SER A 286 25.12 -4.10 -14.43
N ILE A 287 24.17 -3.84 -13.54
CA ILE A 287 22.76 -3.68 -13.90
C ILE A 287 22.36 -2.24 -14.26
N CYS A 288 23.17 -1.21 -13.98
CA CYS A 288 22.92 0.18 -14.40
C CYS A 288 22.55 0.27 -15.90
N SER A 289 23.30 -0.43 -16.75
CA SER A 289 23.10 -0.41 -18.21
C SER A 289 21.77 -1.03 -18.69
N TRP A 290 21.06 -1.72 -17.80
CA TRP A 290 19.92 -2.58 -18.11
C TRP A 290 18.60 -2.11 -17.50
N VAL A 291 18.68 -1.09 -16.65
CA VAL A 291 17.55 -0.52 -15.92
C VAL A 291 17.32 0.89 -16.47
N PRO A 292 16.58 1.01 -17.60
CA PRO A 292 16.54 2.25 -18.40
C PRO A 292 15.93 3.46 -17.67
N ASN A 293 15.17 3.26 -16.59
CA ASN A 293 14.52 4.32 -15.81
C ASN A 293 14.97 4.30 -14.33
N GLY A 294 16.08 3.62 -14.03
CA GLY A 294 16.49 3.34 -12.66
C GLY A 294 15.60 2.31 -11.93
N LEU A 295 16.11 1.83 -10.80
CA LEU A 295 15.49 0.86 -9.92
C LEU A 295 15.75 1.32 -8.50
N HIS A 296 14.68 1.72 -7.81
CA HIS A 296 14.73 2.14 -6.43
C HIS A 296 13.74 1.32 -5.61
N ILE A 297 14.28 0.40 -4.82
CA ILE A 297 13.49 -0.64 -4.15
C ILE A 297 13.95 -0.88 -2.72
N GLU A 298 13.03 -1.31 -1.87
CA GLU A 298 13.35 -1.86 -0.56
C GLU A 298 12.96 -3.33 -0.49
N LEU A 299 13.93 -4.18 -0.14
CA LEU A 299 13.83 -5.63 -0.06
C LEU A 299 13.73 -6.05 1.39
N HIS A 300 12.71 -6.82 1.72
CA HIS A 300 12.55 -7.42 3.05
C HIS A 300 12.79 -8.92 2.93
N LEU A 301 13.87 -9.38 3.54
CA LEU A 301 14.29 -10.78 3.54
C LEU A 301 14.05 -11.40 4.91
N ASN A 302 13.51 -12.61 4.95
CA ASN A 302 13.33 -13.36 6.19
C ASN A 302 14.32 -14.52 6.27
N ILE A 303 14.95 -14.67 7.42
CA ILE A 303 15.75 -15.84 7.78
C ILE A 303 14.80 -16.94 8.26
N ILE A 304 14.65 -17.99 7.46
CA ILE A 304 13.76 -19.10 7.75
C ILE A 304 14.57 -20.36 8.05
N SER A 305 14.07 -21.17 8.99
CA SER A 305 14.56 -22.54 9.13
C SER A 305 13.89 -23.42 8.09
N THR A 306 14.69 -24.26 7.44
CA THR A 306 14.23 -25.28 6.50
C THR A 306 14.06 -26.64 7.18
N ARG A 307 14.45 -26.74 8.46
CA ARG A 307 14.15 -27.91 9.28
C ARG A 307 12.68 -27.87 9.70
N PRO A 308 11.97 -29.01 9.63
CA PRO A 308 10.64 -29.10 10.20
C PRO A 308 10.69 -28.77 11.70
N LEU A 309 9.67 -28.07 12.18
CA LEU A 309 9.48 -27.88 13.62
C LEU A 309 9.54 -29.25 14.31
N PRO A 310 10.23 -29.38 15.46
CA PRO A 310 10.15 -30.59 16.26
C PRO A 310 8.67 -30.95 16.48
N MET A 311 8.30 -32.21 16.23
CA MET A 311 6.91 -32.69 16.32
C MET A 311 6.23 -32.35 17.67
N GLU A 312 7.03 -32.17 18.72
CA GLU A 312 6.58 -31.83 20.08
C GLU A 312 5.98 -30.42 20.21
N LEU A 313 6.28 -29.49 19.29
CA LEU A 313 5.66 -28.15 19.22
C LEU A 313 4.47 -28.09 18.25
N ALA A 314 4.38 -29.05 17.31
CA ALA A 314 3.32 -29.11 16.30
C ALA A 314 2.03 -29.73 16.85
N LEU A 315 2.14 -30.59 17.85
CA LEU A 315 1.02 -31.03 18.67
C LEU A 315 0.90 -30.03 19.81
N GLY A 316 -0.07 -29.11 19.72
CA GLY A 316 -0.40 -28.18 20.80
C GLY A 316 -0.58 -28.93 22.11
N LYS A 317 0.47 -28.98 22.93
CA LYS A 317 0.31 -29.17 24.35
C LYS A 317 -0.24 -27.85 24.85
N ASP A 318 -1.51 -27.89 25.26
CA ASP A 318 -2.19 -26.86 26.02
C ASP A 318 -1.22 -26.20 26.99
N ILE A 319 -0.79 -24.99 26.65
CA ILE A 319 -0.18 -24.08 27.61
C ILE A 319 -1.38 -23.44 28.30
N GLY A 320 -1.85 -24.10 29.36
CA GLY A 320 -2.89 -23.57 30.22
C GLY A 320 -2.46 -22.20 30.77
N PHE A 321 -3.22 -21.17 30.40
CA PHE A 321 -3.39 -19.93 31.14
C PHE A 321 -4.88 -19.74 31.37
#